data_AF-W7TVV9-F1
#
_entry.id   AF-W7TVV9-F1
#
_cell.length_a   1.000
_cell.length_b   1.000
_cell.length_c   1.000
_cell.angle_alpha   90.00
_cell.angle_beta   90.00
_cell.angle_gamma   90.00
#
_symmetry.space_group_name_H-M   'P 1'
#
loop_
_entity.id
_entity.type
_entity.pdbx_description
1 polymer ?
#
loop_
_entity_poly.entity_id
_entity_poly.type
_entity_poly.pdbx_seq_one_letter_code
_entity_poly.pdbx_strand_id
1 'polypeptide(L)'
;MPTSLPSRPQYVPVSTCPLSTSSAHTVRPKEIVFELFLPLAPLSAARRASASSSSSPSSSVTGRWILGKRYDPEDLDGWTQHFRSIPWFTYRHTFPTMAPYPYTDDAGWGCMLRSAQMMMGEGLLRCERGWRGVHVET
;
A
#
# COMPACT_ATOMS: atom_id res chain seq x y z
N MET A 1 -23.96 59.76 13.52
CA MET A 1 -24.09 58.40 12.98
C MET A 1 -22.91 57.57 13.45
N PRO A 2 -23.00 56.80 14.55
CA PRO A 2 -21.92 55.90 14.93
C PRO A 2 -22.06 54.58 14.15
N THR A 3 -21.00 54.18 13.46
CA THR A 3 -20.89 52.88 12.77
C THR A 3 -20.54 51.80 13.78
N SER A 4 -21.48 50.88 14.02
CA SER A 4 -21.27 49.69 14.85
C SER A 4 -20.36 48.69 14.13
N LEU A 5 -19.22 48.35 14.74
CA LEU A 5 -18.35 47.25 14.30
C LEU A 5 -19.07 45.90 14.44
N PRO A 6 -18.90 44.94 13.51
CA PRO A 6 -19.49 43.62 13.65
C PRO A 6 -18.81 42.85 14.78
N SER A 7 -19.63 42.26 15.66
CA SER A 7 -19.19 41.43 16.78
C SER A 7 -18.43 40.19 16.32
N ARG A 8 -17.26 39.96 16.93
CA ARG A 8 -16.38 38.81 16.73
C ARG A 8 -17.14 37.48 16.96
N PRO A 9 -17.03 36.48 16.06
CA PRO A 9 -17.65 35.17 16.29
C PRO A 9 -17.03 34.53 17.54
N GLN A 10 -17.88 34.13 18.48
CA GLN A 10 -17.46 33.44 19.70
C GLN A 10 -17.06 32.01 19.35
N TYR A 11 -15.81 31.66 19.66
CA TYR A 11 -15.32 30.28 19.58
C TYR A 11 -16.00 29.46 20.68
N VAL A 12 -16.86 28.52 20.28
CA VAL A 12 -17.42 27.51 21.20
C VAL A 12 -16.44 26.33 21.28
N PRO A 13 -15.95 25.96 22.47
CA PRO A 13 -15.09 24.79 22.60
C PRO A 13 -15.89 23.52 22.29
N VAL A 14 -15.35 22.71 21.39
CA VAL A 14 -15.91 21.40 21.05
C VAL A 14 -15.84 20.52 22.30
N SER A 15 -16.98 19.96 22.69
CA SER A 15 -17.12 19.02 23.81
C SER A 15 -16.08 17.91 23.69
N THR A 16 -15.16 17.86 24.65
CA THR A 16 -14.14 16.82 24.73
C THR A 16 -14.81 15.49 25.04
N CYS A 17 -14.88 14.59 24.06
CA CYS A 17 -15.26 13.20 24.29
C CYS A 17 -14.31 12.59 25.35
N PRO A 18 -14.83 11.85 26.36
CA PRO A 18 -13.98 11.24 27.37
C PRO A 18 -13.09 10.18 26.73
N LEU A 19 -11.81 10.21 27.13
CA LEU A 19 -10.79 9.22 26.81
C LEU A 19 -11.27 7.85 27.31
N SER A 20 -11.78 7.01 26.41
CA SER A 20 -11.94 5.59 26.68
C SER A 20 -10.55 4.96 26.58
N THR A 21 -10.02 4.55 27.73
CA THR A 21 -8.83 3.70 27.83
C THR A 21 -9.15 2.34 27.20
N SER A 22 -8.88 2.20 25.91
CA SER A 22 -8.91 0.89 25.25
C SER A 22 -7.50 0.32 25.21
N SER A 23 -7.38 -0.86 25.81
CA SER A 23 -6.20 -1.70 25.94
C SER A 23 -5.37 -1.78 24.66
N ALA A 24 -4.04 -1.87 24.82
CA ALA A 24 -3.08 -2.08 23.74
C ALA A 24 -3.47 -3.31 22.90
N HIS A 25 -4.20 -3.06 21.83
CA HIS A 25 -4.55 -4.07 20.85
C HIS A 25 -3.31 -4.23 19.98
N THR A 26 -2.56 -5.31 20.19
CA THR A 26 -1.52 -5.76 19.27
C THR A 26 -2.17 -5.90 17.90
N VAL A 27 -1.94 -4.92 17.03
CA VAL A 27 -2.35 -4.97 15.63
C VAL A 27 -1.55 -6.11 15.03
N ARG A 28 -2.17 -7.30 14.94
CA ARG A 28 -1.56 -8.42 14.22
C ARG A 28 -1.41 -7.96 12.78
N PRO A 29 -0.20 -7.98 12.17
CA PRO A 29 0.05 -7.42 10.83
C PRO A 29 -0.66 -8.15 9.66
N LYS A 30 -1.75 -8.88 9.90
CA LYS A 30 -2.33 -9.83 8.94
C LYS A 30 -3.74 -9.47 8.43
N GLU A 31 -4.18 -8.22 8.59
CA GLU A 31 -5.47 -7.77 8.03
C GLU A 31 -5.35 -6.54 7.13
N ILE A 32 -4.24 -6.42 6.39
CA ILE A 32 -4.23 -5.64 5.14
C ILE A 32 -4.78 -6.57 4.07
N VAL A 33 -6.10 -6.50 3.91
CA VAL A 33 -6.98 -7.31 3.06
C VAL A 33 -6.31 -7.68 1.72
N PHE A 34 -5.91 -8.94 1.61
CA PHE A 34 -5.39 -9.60 0.40
C PHE A 34 -6.53 -10.36 -0.29
N GLU A 35 -7.66 -9.70 -0.55
CA GLU A 35 -8.84 -10.33 -1.15
C GLU A 35 -9.09 -9.77 -2.56
N LEU A 36 -8.15 -10.05 -3.48
CA LEU A 36 -8.46 -10.33 -4.89
C LEU A 36 -7.27 -11.02 -5.59
N PHE A 37 -6.87 -12.19 -5.09
CA PHE A 37 -6.16 -13.15 -5.92
C PHE A 37 -6.96 -14.47 -5.86
N LEU A 38 -8.09 -14.49 -6.57
CA LEU A 38 -8.77 -15.74 -6.86
C LEU A 38 -7.79 -16.69 -7.57
N PRO A 39 -7.65 -17.95 -7.14
CA PRO A 39 -6.82 -18.93 -7.83
C PRO A 39 -7.63 -19.50 -9.00
N LEU A 40 -7.31 -19.11 -10.23
CA LEU A 40 -7.75 -19.81 -11.43
C LEU A 40 -6.55 -20.56 -12.02
N ALA A 41 -6.44 -21.84 -11.67
CA ALA A 41 -5.74 -22.84 -12.46
C ALA A 41 -6.78 -23.70 -13.21
N PRO A 42 -6.40 -24.56 -14.16
CA PRO A 42 -5.72 -24.25 -15.42
C PRO A 42 -6.58 -24.72 -16.62
N LEU A 43 -6.68 -23.94 -17.71
CA LEU A 43 -7.25 -24.46 -18.96
C LEU A 43 -6.12 -25.00 -19.84
N SER A 44 -6.13 -26.32 -19.98
CA SER A 44 -5.26 -27.13 -20.84
C SER A 44 -5.31 -26.71 -22.32
N ALA A 45 -4.13 -26.79 -22.95
CA ALA A 45 -3.91 -27.11 -24.36
C ALA A 45 -4.42 -26.12 -25.45
N ALA A 46 -3.51 -25.29 -25.94
CA ALA A 46 -3.48 -24.92 -27.36
C ALA A 46 -2.02 -24.74 -27.83
N ARG A 47 -1.44 -25.85 -28.29
CA ARG A 47 -0.16 -25.91 -28.99
C ARG A 47 -0.35 -25.33 -30.40
N ARG A 48 0.36 -24.25 -30.73
CA ARG A 48 0.85 -23.99 -32.10
C ARG A 48 2.30 -23.53 -32.02
N ALA A 49 3.20 -24.44 -32.32
CA ALA A 49 4.58 -24.13 -32.64
C ALA A 49 4.62 -23.60 -34.07
N SER A 50 4.97 -22.33 -34.23
CA SER A 50 5.54 -21.81 -35.46
C SER A 50 6.91 -21.27 -35.09
N ALA A 51 7.93 -22.10 -35.34
CA ALA A 51 9.32 -21.77 -35.14
C ALA A 51 9.77 -20.73 -36.17
N SER A 52 9.96 -19.50 -35.74
CA SER A 52 10.89 -18.57 -36.39
C SER A 52 12.16 -18.53 -35.55
N SER A 53 13.18 -19.25 -36.03
CA SER A 53 14.52 -19.24 -35.46
C SER A 53 15.19 -17.90 -35.75
N SER A 54 14.97 -16.91 -34.88
CA SER A 54 15.88 -15.78 -34.73
C SER A 54 16.82 -16.09 -33.56
N SER A 55 18.00 -16.61 -33.89
CA SER A 55 19.12 -16.70 -32.95
C SER A 55 19.51 -15.29 -32.52
N SER A 56 18.97 -14.84 -31.38
CA SER A 56 19.37 -13.61 -30.71
C SER A 56 20.42 -13.95 -29.65
N PRO A 57 21.47 -13.12 -29.52
CA PRO A 57 22.69 -13.48 -28.82
C PRO A 57 22.40 -13.67 -27.33
N SER A 58 23.11 -14.64 -26.71
CA SER A 58 23.11 -14.98 -25.27
C SER A 58 22.33 -13.98 -24.41
N SER A 59 21.05 -14.28 -24.17
CA SER A 59 20.18 -13.42 -23.36
C SER A 59 20.80 -13.34 -21.97
N SER A 60 21.53 -12.26 -21.70
CA SER A 60 22.02 -11.95 -20.36
C SER A 60 20.79 -11.92 -19.48
N VAL A 61 20.62 -12.92 -18.61
CA VAL A 61 19.38 -13.03 -17.86
C VAL A 61 19.31 -11.84 -16.91
N THR A 62 18.42 -10.91 -17.21
CA THR A 62 18.27 -9.70 -16.42
C THR A 62 17.51 -10.07 -15.15
N GLY A 63 18.21 -9.98 -14.01
CA GLY A 63 17.60 -10.20 -12.70
C GLY A 63 16.44 -9.23 -12.45
N ARG A 64 15.48 -9.66 -11.64
CA ARG A 64 14.31 -8.84 -11.25
C ARG A 64 14.66 -8.03 -10.00
N TRP A 65 14.12 -6.83 -9.88
CA TRP A 65 14.35 -5.96 -8.71
C TRP A 65 13.04 -5.64 -8.01
N ILE A 66 13.05 -5.73 -6.68
CA ILE A 66 11.95 -5.27 -5.82
C ILE A 66 12.58 -4.50 -4.66
N LEU A 67 12.22 -3.21 -4.55
CA LEU A 67 12.52 -2.36 -3.39
C LEU A 67 14.01 -2.43 -2.94
N GLY A 68 14.93 -2.41 -3.91
CA GLY A 68 16.38 -2.45 -3.66
C GLY A 68 17.00 -3.85 -3.57
N LYS A 69 16.20 -4.94 -3.59
CA LYS A 69 16.70 -6.32 -3.62
C LYS A 69 16.63 -6.91 -5.03
N ARG A 70 17.75 -7.47 -5.49
CA ARG A 70 17.84 -8.22 -6.75
C ARG A 70 17.46 -9.69 -6.52
N TYR A 71 16.73 -10.24 -7.46
CA TYR A 71 16.34 -11.64 -7.53
C TYR A 71 16.86 -12.25 -8.81
N ASP A 72 17.43 -13.45 -8.68
CA ASP A 72 17.80 -14.24 -9.82
C ASP A 72 16.55 -14.72 -10.57
N PRO A 73 16.64 -14.95 -11.88
CA PRO A 73 15.55 -15.45 -12.71
C PRO A 73 14.95 -16.76 -12.19
N GLU A 74 15.78 -17.62 -11.59
CA GLU A 74 15.39 -18.94 -11.07
C GLU A 74 14.63 -18.85 -9.73
N ASP A 75 14.88 -17.81 -8.94
CA ASP A 75 14.22 -17.58 -7.64
C ASP A 75 12.85 -16.89 -7.83
N LEU A 76 11.93 -17.59 -8.50
CA LEU A 76 10.54 -17.15 -8.67
C LEU A 76 9.77 -17.17 -7.34
N ASP A 77 10.03 -18.15 -6.49
CA ASP A 77 9.29 -18.35 -5.24
C ASP A 77 9.66 -17.30 -4.19
N GLY A 78 10.95 -17.04 -3.98
CA GLY A 78 11.42 -15.99 -3.08
C GLY A 78 11.01 -14.59 -3.55
N TRP A 79 10.99 -14.37 -4.88
CA TRP A 79 10.45 -13.16 -5.46
C TRP A 79 8.94 -13.02 -5.21
N THR A 80 8.17 -14.09 -5.45
CA THR A 80 6.70 -14.09 -5.28
C THR A 80 6.33 -13.90 -3.82
N GLN A 81 7.04 -14.53 -2.90
CA GLN A 81 6.84 -14.36 -1.47
C GLN A 81 7.12 -12.93 -1.03
N HIS A 82 8.22 -12.31 -1.49
CA HIS A 82 8.52 -10.91 -1.19
C HIS A 82 7.47 -9.98 -1.80
N PHE A 83 7.08 -10.20 -3.05
CA PHE A 83 6.04 -9.41 -3.73
C PHE A 83 4.71 -9.45 -2.96
N ARG A 84 4.26 -10.64 -2.51
CA ARG A 84 3.05 -10.80 -1.71
C ARG A 84 3.16 -10.23 -0.30
N SER A 85 4.36 -10.01 0.20
CA SER A 85 4.58 -9.42 1.52
C SER A 85 4.46 -7.89 1.54
N ILE A 86 4.48 -7.23 0.38
CA ILE A 86 4.36 -5.78 0.25
C ILE A 86 2.90 -5.39 0.58
N PRO A 87 2.67 -4.41 1.48
CA PRO A 87 1.33 -3.98 1.82
C PRO A 87 0.66 -3.33 0.60
N TRP A 88 -0.51 -3.85 0.25
CA TRP A 88 -1.32 -3.36 -0.86
C TRP A 88 -2.56 -2.65 -0.33
N PHE A 89 -2.70 -1.36 -0.63
CA PHE A 89 -3.89 -0.59 -0.30
C PHE A 89 -4.63 -0.18 -1.58
N THR A 90 -5.89 -0.59 -1.69
CA THR A 90 -6.82 -0.18 -2.75
C THR A 90 -7.80 0.85 -2.25
N TYR A 91 -8.55 1.46 -3.18
CA TYR A 91 -9.78 2.16 -2.85
C TYR A 91 -10.71 1.29 -1.98
N ARG A 92 -11.46 1.97 -1.13
CA ARG A 92 -12.48 1.42 -0.25
C ARG A 92 -13.74 2.27 -0.38
N HIS A 93 -14.86 1.65 -0.11
CA HIS A 93 -16.13 2.32 0.05
C HIS A 93 -16.68 1.99 1.43
N THR A 94 -17.78 2.64 1.81
CA THR A 94 -18.53 2.36 3.05
C THR A 94 -17.72 2.52 4.34
N PHE A 95 -16.67 3.34 4.33
CA PHE A 95 -16.04 3.77 5.58
C PHE A 95 -16.88 4.87 6.26
N PRO A 96 -16.79 5.02 7.59
CA PRO A 96 -17.51 6.08 8.31
C PRO A 96 -17.18 7.45 7.74
N THR A 97 -18.19 8.32 7.63
CA THR A 97 -18.04 9.65 7.06
C THR A 97 -16.90 10.42 7.73
N MET A 98 -15.97 10.92 6.90
CA MET A 98 -14.81 11.67 7.38
C MET A 98 -15.19 13.10 7.74
N ALA A 99 -15.80 13.31 8.91
CA ALA A 99 -16.20 14.65 9.34
C ALA A 99 -15.04 15.66 9.28
N PRO A 100 -15.25 16.88 8.72
CA PRO A 100 -16.52 17.47 8.28
C PRO A 100 -16.95 17.15 6.83
N TYR A 101 -16.19 16.32 6.11
CA TYR A 101 -16.43 16.01 4.70
C TYR A 101 -17.41 14.84 4.52
N PRO A 102 -18.34 14.89 3.56
CA PRO A 102 -19.34 13.85 3.33
C PRO A 102 -18.79 12.66 2.50
N TYR A 103 -17.50 12.36 2.58
CA TYR A 103 -16.89 11.25 1.84
C TYR A 103 -17.00 9.95 2.62
N THR A 104 -17.48 8.90 1.95
CA THR A 104 -17.59 7.52 2.45
C THR A 104 -16.88 6.51 1.54
N ASP A 105 -16.33 6.99 0.44
CA ASP A 105 -15.47 6.25 -0.48
C ASP A 105 -14.31 7.13 -0.94
N ASP A 106 -13.22 6.50 -1.35
CA ASP A 106 -12.03 7.19 -1.86
C ASP A 106 -11.79 6.98 -3.36
N ALA A 107 -12.82 6.55 -4.10
CA ALA A 107 -12.71 6.33 -5.54
C ALA A 107 -12.54 7.67 -6.28
N GLY A 108 -11.56 7.73 -7.19
CA GLY A 108 -11.32 8.91 -8.02
C GLY A 108 -10.49 10.02 -7.38
N TRP A 109 -10.30 10.01 -6.04
CA TRP A 109 -9.48 11.02 -5.34
C TRP A 109 -8.43 10.43 -4.39
N GLY A 110 -8.60 9.18 -3.95
CA GLY A 110 -7.73 8.55 -2.94
C GLY A 110 -6.40 7.99 -3.45
N CYS A 111 -6.08 8.06 -4.75
CA CYS A 111 -4.97 7.29 -5.34
C CYS A 111 -3.60 7.61 -4.71
N MET A 112 -3.34 8.89 -4.47
CA MET A 112 -2.11 9.36 -3.83
C MET A 112 -2.07 8.96 -2.35
N LEU A 113 -3.21 8.97 -1.66
CA LEU A 113 -3.30 8.56 -0.26
C LEU A 113 -3.04 7.06 -0.11
N ARG A 114 -3.58 6.22 -1.00
CA ARG A 114 -3.31 4.78 -1.02
C ARG A 114 -1.85 4.49 -1.34
N SER A 115 -1.25 5.23 -2.27
CA SER A 115 0.20 5.14 -2.56
C SER A 115 1.05 5.51 -1.34
N ALA A 116 0.69 6.58 -0.62
CA ALA A 116 1.38 6.99 0.59
C ALA A 116 1.25 5.95 1.72
N GLN A 117 0.05 5.35 1.88
CA GLN A 117 -0.17 4.26 2.83
C GLN A 117 0.70 3.04 2.51
N MET A 118 0.85 2.66 1.23
CA MET A 118 1.73 1.56 0.82
C MET A 118 3.19 1.87 1.12
N MET A 119 3.66 3.06 0.78
CA MET A 119 5.04 3.49 1.04
C MET A 119 5.36 3.53 2.54
N MET A 120 4.48 4.15 3.33
CA MET A 120 4.67 4.26 4.78
C MET A 120 4.53 2.91 5.47
N GLY A 121 3.56 2.09 5.07
CA GLY A 121 3.37 0.73 5.59
C GLY A 121 4.59 -0.14 5.36
N GLU A 122 5.18 -0.10 4.17
CA GLU A 122 6.41 -0.83 3.88
C GLU A 122 7.61 -0.31 4.69
N GLY A 123 7.72 1.01 4.86
CA GLY A 123 8.74 1.62 5.72
C GLY A 123 8.63 1.14 7.17
N LEU A 124 7.42 1.15 7.74
CA LEU A 124 7.15 0.67 9.09
C LEU A 124 7.46 -0.82 9.24
N LEU A 125 7.02 -1.66 8.31
CA LEU A 125 7.31 -3.10 8.31
C LEU A 125 8.82 -3.38 8.32
N ARG A 126 9.60 -2.58 7.60
CA ARG A 126 11.06 -2.71 7.62
C ARG A 126 11.66 -2.23 8.93
N CYS A 127 11.20 -1.11 9.47
CA CYS A 127 11.64 -0.62 10.79
C CYS A 127 11.39 -1.66 11.89
N GLU A 128 10.18 -2.24 11.93
CA GLU A 128 9.81 -3.27 12.91
C GLU A 128 10.61 -4.56 12.76
N ARG A 129 10.95 -4.95 11.52
CA ARG A 129 11.79 -6.11 11.22
C ARG A 129 13.29 -5.84 11.44
N GLY A 130 13.63 -4.72 12.09
CA GLY A 130 14.99 -4.35 12.45
C GLY A 130 15.80 -3.87 11.25
N TRP A 131 15.24 -2.94 10.45
CA TRP A 131 15.98 -2.23 9.39
C TRP A 131 17.34 -1.79 9.96
N ARG A 132 18.41 -2.51 9.60
CA ARG A 132 19.78 -2.05 9.80
C ARG A 132 20.05 -1.07 8.69
N GLY A 133 20.12 0.22 9.03
CA GLY A 133 20.33 1.30 8.07
C GLY A 133 21.44 0.88 7.11
N VAL A 134 21.21 1.08 5.80
CA VAL A 134 22.33 1.05 4.86
C VAL A 134 23.16 2.26 5.26
N HIS A 135 24.25 2.03 5.99
CA HIS A 135 25.30 3.03 6.13
C HIS A 135 25.77 3.30 4.71
N VAL A 136 25.28 4.39 4.13
CA VAL A 136 25.85 4.96 2.91
C VAL A 136 27.14 5.59 3.38
N GLU A 137 28.24 4.84 3.29
CA GLU A 137 29.57 5.44 3.36
C GLU A 137 29.70 6.36 2.13
N THR A 138 29.65 7.66 2.39
CA THR A 138 30.01 8.74 1.45
C THR A 138 31.48 9.06 1.57
#